data_AF-A0A938X9P8-F1
#
_entry.id   AF-A0A938X9P8-F1
#
_cell.length_a   1.000
_cell.length_b   1.000
_cell.length_c   1.000
_cell.angle_alpha   90.00
_cell.angle_beta   90.00
_cell.angle_gamma   90.00
#
_symmetry.space_group_name_H-M   'P 1'
#
loop_
_entity.id
_entity.type
_entity.pdbx_description
1 polymer ?
#
loop_
_entity_poly.entity_id
_entity_poly.type
_entity_poly.pdbx_seq_one_letter_code
_entity_poly.pdbx_strand_id
1 'polypeptide(L)'
;MAVNLHEKYEKKIQSVFREASLLNGRLSGEYSFKGAKTVKLTIPQTVPMVDYVRSGANRYGDPQEMQDSIQEMTLTQDKAFSLTIDKGNNLEQGGVKEAGKMLGLQVRERAIPLSDTYGFSKLSERAGTIVANTEALTKSNICDRISEGTLSLDENEIPQEGRTLFVPAPVYKLLKHSDEFMRVESLGEKALAKGQVGLYDNMTVVKVPASRWPANVNFMIVQKQCAAFPVTLSETKLHRDPPGISGNLLEGRQIYDLFVFASRAAGVYVEVDTGSGKGTVCAAPKISSVGAFTCDTSGVSYRYTTDGSDPRYSASARVGTSSSITAPGTMIRAYAFKEGAFPSGVTSYTIA
;
A
#
# COMPACT_ATOMS: atom_id res chain seq x y z
N MET A 1 26.13 -24.42 -3.87
CA MET A 1 26.61 -23.11 -3.39
C MET A 1 28.08 -22.98 -3.76
N ALA A 2 28.47 -21.93 -4.47
CA ALA A 2 29.87 -21.67 -4.78
C ALA A 2 30.49 -20.87 -3.63
N VAL A 3 31.44 -21.46 -2.92
CA VAL A 3 32.37 -20.74 -2.04
C VAL A 3 33.60 -20.50 -2.88
N ASN A 4 33.78 -19.27 -3.35
CA ASN A 4 34.95 -18.91 -4.14
C ASN A 4 36.17 -18.82 -3.21
N LEU A 5 37.08 -19.80 -3.27
CA LEU A 5 38.38 -19.77 -2.60
C LEU A 5 39.41 -18.99 -3.46
N HIS A 6 40.37 -18.34 -2.79
CA HIS A 6 41.07 -17.09 -3.14
C HIS A 6 42.02 -17.05 -4.36
N GLU A 7 42.02 -15.90 -5.06
CA GLU A 7 43.23 -15.12 -5.38
C GLU A 7 43.07 -13.72 -4.74
N LYS A 8 43.87 -13.42 -3.70
CA LYS A 8 44.06 -12.11 -3.03
C LYS A 8 42.86 -11.11 -3.10
N TYR A 9 41.82 -11.33 -2.31
CA TYR A 9 40.70 -10.38 -2.18
C TYR A 9 41.08 -9.17 -1.29
N GLU A 10 40.75 -7.97 -1.76
CA GLU A 10 40.89 -6.70 -1.03
C GLU A 10 40.06 -6.73 0.27
N LYS A 11 40.54 -6.12 1.37
CA LYS A 11 39.91 -6.15 2.73
C LYS A 11 38.53 -5.49 2.82
N LYS A 12 37.91 -5.09 1.71
CA LYS A 12 36.61 -4.43 1.65
C LYS A 12 35.57 -5.42 1.13
N ILE A 13 34.60 -5.75 1.97
CA ILE A 13 33.34 -6.33 1.47
C ILE A 13 32.67 -5.24 0.65
N GLN A 14 32.52 -5.45 -0.65
CA GLN A 14 31.62 -4.63 -1.46
C GLN A 14 30.18 -4.97 -1.07
N SER A 15 29.58 -4.13 -0.23
CA SER A 15 28.13 -4.15 0.00
C SER A 15 27.42 -3.50 -1.19
N VAL A 16 26.30 -4.05 -1.63
CA VAL A 16 25.51 -3.42 -2.69
C VAL A 16 24.85 -2.18 -2.12
N PHE A 17 25.00 -1.03 -2.79
CA PHE A 17 24.26 0.17 -2.41
C PHE A 17 22.76 -0.06 -2.64
N ARG A 18 22.02 -0.37 -1.57
CA ARG A 18 20.55 -0.40 -1.55
C ARG A 18 20.00 0.76 -0.73
N GLU A 19 18.97 1.42 -1.25
CA GLU A 19 18.27 2.49 -0.54
C GLU A 19 17.54 1.96 0.70
N ALA A 20 17.38 2.85 1.70
CA ALA A 20 16.55 2.60 2.88
C ALA A 20 15.07 2.36 2.50
N SER A 21 14.23 2.02 3.48
CA SER A 21 12.79 1.81 3.21
C SER A 21 12.17 3.07 2.61
N LEU A 22 11.42 2.90 1.54
CA LEU A 22 10.75 3.99 0.83
C LEU A 22 9.37 4.30 1.42
N LEU A 23 8.77 3.36 2.17
CA LEU A 23 7.48 3.56 2.85
C LEU A 23 7.63 4.15 4.25
N ASN A 24 8.74 3.83 4.94
CA ASN A 24 8.93 4.24 6.33
C ASN A 24 8.99 5.77 6.48
N GLY A 25 8.20 6.32 7.42
CA GLY A 25 8.05 7.76 7.67
C GLY A 25 7.12 8.50 6.71
N ARG A 26 6.59 7.83 5.67
CA ARG A 26 5.66 8.42 4.68
C ARG A 26 4.21 7.96 4.87
N LEU A 27 3.99 7.00 5.74
CA LEU A 27 2.69 6.49 6.18
C LEU A 27 2.44 6.86 7.64
N SER A 28 1.21 6.65 8.12
CA SER A 28 0.83 6.98 9.49
C SER A 28 1.59 6.11 10.48
N GLY A 29 2.15 6.77 11.50
CA GLY A 29 2.77 6.11 12.66
C GLY A 29 1.86 6.09 13.89
N GLU A 30 0.60 6.55 13.77
CA GLU A 30 -0.31 6.74 14.90
C GLU A 30 -0.81 5.41 15.49
N TYR A 31 -0.82 4.34 14.69
CA TYR A 31 -1.32 3.04 15.10
C TYR A 31 -0.19 2.10 15.50
N SER A 32 -0.11 1.82 16.81
CA SER A 32 0.87 0.90 17.38
C SER A 32 0.24 -0.45 17.70
N PHE A 33 0.81 -1.51 17.13
CA PHE A 33 0.33 -2.90 17.31
C PHE A 33 1.08 -3.63 18.44
N LYS A 34 1.60 -2.89 19.42
CA LYS A 34 2.40 -3.44 20.52
C LYS A 34 1.62 -4.52 21.29
N GLY A 35 2.08 -5.77 21.18
CA GLY A 35 1.53 -6.91 21.92
C GLY A 35 0.27 -7.58 21.34
N ALA A 36 -0.31 -7.03 20.26
CA ALA A 36 -1.53 -7.56 19.65
C ALA A 36 -1.31 -7.93 18.18
N LYS A 37 -1.72 -9.14 17.79
CA LYS A 37 -1.72 -9.60 16.39
C LYS A 37 -2.80 -8.91 15.56
N THR A 38 -3.91 -8.52 16.21
CA THR A 38 -5.06 -7.88 15.57
C THR A 38 -5.44 -6.63 16.34
N VAL A 39 -5.63 -5.52 15.63
CA VAL A 39 -6.18 -4.26 16.15
C VAL A 39 -7.49 -3.99 15.43
N LYS A 40 -8.54 -3.67 16.19
CA LYS A 40 -9.83 -3.25 15.64
C LYS A 40 -9.93 -1.73 15.67
N LEU A 41 -10.25 -1.13 14.54
CA LEU A 41 -10.55 0.30 14.42
C LEU A 41 -12.07 0.48 14.32
N THR A 42 -12.63 1.22 15.27
CA THR A 42 -14.03 1.65 15.22
C THR A 42 -14.11 2.97 14.45
N ILE A 43 -15.00 3.03 13.46
CA ILE A 43 -15.20 4.19 12.60
C ILE A 43 -16.64 4.66 12.78
N PRO A 44 -16.88 5.82 13.42
CA PRO A 44 -18.21 6.36 13.58
C PRO A 44 -18.77 6.87 12.26
N GLN A 45 -20.07 6.68 12.05
CA GLN A 45 -20.81 7.11 10.87
C GLN A 45 -21.65 8.33 11.21
N THR A 46 -21.45 9.42 10.46
CA THR A 46 -22.21 10.66 10.60
C THR A 46 -23.56 10.55 9.91
N VAL A 47 -24.56 11.26 10.42
CA VAL A 47 -25.89 11.38 9.80
C VAL A 47 -25.96 12.57 8.84
N PRO A 48 -26.71 12.49 7.73
CA PRO A 48 -26.89 13.62 6.81
C PRO A 48 -27.67 14.76 7.49
N MET A 49 -27.41 15.99 7.07
CA MET A 49 -28.18 17.16 7.55
C MET A 49 -29.56 17.19 6.89
N VAL A 50 -30.58 17.54 7.68
CA VAL A 50 -31.94 17.79 7.19
C VAL A 50 -32.34 19.23 7.45
N ASP A 51 -33.32 19.74 6.69
CA ASP A 51 -33.82 21.09 6.86
C ASP A 51 -34.49 21.28 8.23
N TYR A 52 -34.16 22.39 8.89
CA TYR A 52 -34.71 22.72 10.20
C TYR A 52 -36.18 23.15 10.10
N VAL A 53 -37.04 22.48 10.86
CA VAL A 53 -38.48 22.79 10.93
C VAL A 53 -38.76 23.75 12.10
N ARG A 54 -39.33 24.92 11.82
CA ARG A 54 -39.54 25.99 12.82
C ARG A 54 -40.71 25.75 13.77
N SER A 55 -41.49 24.69 13.56
CA SER A 55 -42.65 24.32 14.37
C SER A 55 -42.78 22.81 14.49
N GLY A 56 -43.44 22.33 15.54
CA GLY A 56 -43.56 20.89 15.84
C GLY A 56 -42.42 20.36 16.73
N ALA A 57 -42.44 19.04 16.94
CA ALA A 57 -41.39 18.26 17.60
C ALA A 57 -40.31 17.85 16.58
N ASN A 58 -39.14 17.39 17.05
CA ASN A 58 -38.02 16.93 16.19
C ASN A 58 -37.60 17.96 15.13
N ARG A 59 -37.44 19.22 15.56
CA ARG A 59 -37.13 20.36 14.67
C ARG A 59 -35.81 20.23 13.90
N TYR A 60 -34.90 19.39 14.38
CA TYR A 60 -33.61 19.09 13.78
C TYR A 60 -33.61 17.78 12.98
N GLY A 61 -34.79 17.22 12.70
CA GLY A 61 -34.94 15.86 12.18
C GLY A 61 -35.24 14.84 13.27
N ASP A 62 -35.58 13.63 12.84
CA ASP A 62 -35.81 12.51 13.74
C ASP A 62 -34.47 12.05 14.37
N PRO A 63 -34.39 11.98 15.72
CA PRO A 63 -33.19 11.50 16.38
C PRO A 63 -32.85 10.07 15.94
N GLN A 64 -31.61 9.87 15.53
CA GLN A 64 -31.05 8.56 15.21
C GLN A 64 -29.79 8.33 16.06
N GLU A 65 -29.58 7.08 16.48
CA GLU A 65 -28.35 6.68 17.15
C GLU A 65 -27.18 6.69 16.17
N MET A 66 -26.02 7.16 16.62
CA MET A 66 -24.80 7.14 15.82
C MET A 66 -24.35 5.68 15.62
N GLN A 67 -24.18 5.27 14.37
CA GLN A 67 -23.72 3.93 14.01
C GLN A 67 -22.20 3.89 13.91
N ASP A 68 -21.62 2.71 14.11
CA ASP A 68 -20.19 2.47 14.01
C ASP A 68 -19.91 1.27 13.11
N SER A 69 -18.81 1.34 12.35
CA SER A 69 -18.27 0.19 11.60
C SER A 69 -16.92 -0.25 12.17
N ILE A 70 -16.62 -1.55 12.05
CA ILE A 70 -15.39 -2.14 12.58
C ILE A 70 -14.50 -2.62 11.43
N GLN A 71 -13.28 -2.06 11.39
CA GLN A 71 -12.20 -2.53 10.53
C GLN A 71 -11.21 -3.36 11.35
N GLU A 72 -11.01 -4.63 10.98
CA GLU A 72 -10.02 -5.50 11.62
C GLU A 72 -8.69 -5.50 10.87
N MET A 73 -7.63 -5.08 11.56
CA MET A 73 -6.26 -5.07 11.05
C MET A 73 -5.48 -6.20 11.70
N THR A 74 -5.25 -7.30 10.98
CA THR A 74 -4.49 -8.46 11.46
C THR A 74 -3.15 -8.57 10.76
N LEU A 75 -2.06 -8.72 11.52
CA LEU A 75 -0.72 -8.90 10.98
C LEU A 75 -0.57 -10.30 10.38
N THR A 76 -0.27 -10.36 9.08
CA THR A 76 -0.13 -11.61 8.32
C THR A 76 1.30 -11.98 7.97
N GLN A 77 2.21 -10.99 7.83
CA GLN A 77 3.59 -11.31 7.46
C GLN A 77 4.43 -11.59 8.70
N ASP A 78 4.96 -12.81 8.76
CA ASP A 78 5.94 -13.26 9.73
C ASP A 78 7.11 -13.88 8.96
N LYS A 79 8.19 -13.12 8.82
CA LYS A 79 9.35 -13.50 8.00
C LYS A 79 10.58 -13.58 8.87
N ALA A 80 11.37 -14.63 8.68
CA ALA A 80 12.61 -14.84 9.40
C ALA A 80 13.76 -15.19 8.46
N PHE A 81 14.99 -14.97 8.94
CA PHE A 81 16.21 -15.45 8.30
C PHE A 81 17.16 -16.01 9.36
N SER A 82 17.97 -16.99 8.95
CA SER A 82 19.05 -17.57 9.76
C SER A 82 20.27 -17.76 8.86
N LEU A 83 21.43 -17.31 9.31
CA LEU A 83 22.69 -17.38 8.57
C LEU A 83 23.83 -17.73 9.52
N THR A 84 24.72 -18.61 9.11
CA THR A 84 25.92 -18.98 9.87
C THR A 84 27.17 -18.39 9.23
N ILE A 85 28.11 -17.97 10.05
CA ILE A 85 29.47 -17.59 9.66
C ILE A 85 30.41 -18.53 10.38
N ASP A 86 30.90 -19.55 9.67
CA ASP A 86 31.87 -20.50 10.20
C ASP A 86 33.22 -19.83 10.51
N LYS A 87 33.82 -20.22 11.63
CA LYS A 87 35.05 -19.62 12.17
C LYS A 87 36.28 -19.99 11.35
N GLY A 88 36.36 -21.23 10.85
CA GLY A 88 37.46 -21.67 9.98
C GLY A 88 37.44 -20.91 8.65
N ASN A 89 36.28 -20.87 8.00
CA ASN A 89 36.11 -20.11 6.76
C ASN A 89 36.36 -18.60 6.94
N ASN A 90 35.96 -18.03 8.09
CA ASN A 90 36.18 -16.60 8.34
C ASN A 90 37.66 -16.29 8.64
N LEU A 91 38.38 -17.19 9.32
CA LEU A 91 39.83 -17.06 9.55
C LEU A 91 40.62 -17.21 8.26
N GLU A 92 40.26 -18.18 7.41
CA GLU A 92 40.85 -18.37 6.07
C GLU A 92 40.59 -17.19 5.14
N GLN A 93 39.48 -16.47 5.35
CA GLN A 93 39.12 -15.23 4.64
C GLN A 93 39.64 -13.95 5.31
N GLY A 94 40.54 -14.05 6.30
CA GLY A 94 41.18 -12.90 6.94
C GLY A 94 40.28 -12.08 7.87
N GLY A 95 39.23 -12.67 8.43
CA GLY A 95 38.31 -12.04 9.38
C GLY A 95 37.38 -11.00 8.74
N VAL A 96 37.29 -10.98 7.41
CA VAL A 96 36.58 -9.94 6.65
C VAL A 96 35.07 -9.94 6.95
N LYS A 97 34.47 -11.08 7.32
CA LYS A 97 33.03 -11.19 7.61
C LYS A 97 32.71 -10.84 9.07
N GLU A 98 32.78 -9.56 9.41
CA GLU A 98 32.26 -9.08 10.70
C GLU A 98 30.75 -9.34 10.79
N ALA A 99 30.35 -10.15 11.77
CA ALA A 99 28.98 -10.65 11.86
C ALA A 99 27.94 -9.52 12.00
N GLY A 100 28.25 -8.44 12.73
CA GLY A 100 27.36 -7.28 12.83
C GLY A 100 27.17 -6.53 11.50
N LYS A 101 28.23 -6.39 10.69
CA LYS A 101 28.13 -5.78 9.35
C LYS A 101 27.34 -6.67 8.40
N MET A 102 27.52 -7.98 8.46
CA MET A 102 26.75 -8.95 7.66
C MET A 102 25.27 -8.97 8.05
N LEU A 103 24.95 -8.81 9.33
CA LEU A 103 23.57 -8.64 9.79
C LEU A 103 22.92 -7.39 9.18
N GLY A 104 23.60 -6.26 9.28
CA GLY A 104 23.13 -4.99 8.70
C GLY A 104 22.95 -5.08 7.19
N LEU A 105 23.86 -5.78 6.50
CA LEU A 105 23.78 -6.04 5.07
C LEU A 105 22.55 -6.90 4.73
N GLN A 106 22.30 -8.00 5.45
CA GLN A 106 21.13 -8.84 5.23
C GLN A 106 19.81 -8.08 5.44
N VAL A 107 19.72 -7.28 6.49
CA VAL A 107 18.53 -6.46 6.75
C VAL A 107 18.33 -5.45 5.62
N ARG A 108 19.38 -4.73 5.22
CA ARG A 108 19.31 -3.68 4.21
C ARG A 108 19.08 -4.23 2.80
N GLU A 109 19.65 -5.38 2.48
CA GLU A 109 19.62 -5.94 1.13
C GLU A 109 18.46 -6.89 0.88
N ARG A 110 17.94 -7.55 1.90
CA ARG A 110 16.87 -8.55 1.74
C ARG A 110 15.60 -8.18 2.48
N ALA A 111 15.71 -7.85 3.77
CA ALA A 111 14.53 -7.64 4.61
C ALA A 111 13.76 -6.35 4.24
N ILE A 112 14.47 -5.23 4.04
CA ILE A 112 13.86 -3.95 3.66
C ILE A 112 13.20 -4.02 2.27
N PRO A 113 13.86 -4.52 1.20
CA PRO A 113 13.19 -4.63 -0.10
C PRO A 113 11.97 -5.54 -0.08
N LEU A 114 12.02 -6.67 0.64
CA LEU A 114 10.88 -7.58 0.72
C LEU A 114 9.67 -6.91 1.38
N SER A 115 9.89 -6.22 2.49
CA SER A 115 8.84 -5.51 3.22
C SER A 115 8.26 -4.34 2.42
N ASP A 116 9.10 -3.55 1.74
CA ASP A 116 8.65 -2.50 0.83
C ASP A 116 7.84 -3.04 -0.36
N THR A 117 8.30 -4.10 -1.04
CA THR A 117 7.57 -4.73 -2.15
C THR A 117 6.18 -5.18 -1.72
N TYR A 118 6.09 -5.82 -0.55
CA TYR A 118 4.82 -6.22 0.03
C TYR A 118 3.91 -5.01 0.30
N GLY A 119 4.47 -3.95 0.90
CA GLY A 119 3.72 -2.74 1.21
C GLY A 119 3.16 -2.07 -0.05
N PHE A 120 3.95 -1.90 -1.10
CA PHE A 120 3.46 -1.32 -2.35
C PHE A 120 2.39 -2.19 -3.03
N SER A 121 2.53 -3.52 -3.01
CA SER A 121 1.47 -4.43 -3.50
C SER A 121 0.17 -4.20 -2.74
N LYS A 122 0.23 -4.17 -1.40
CA LYS A 122 -0.96 -3.97 -0.57
C LYS A 122 -1.57 -2.59 -0.71
N LEU A 123 -0.77 -1.54 -0.88
CA LEU A 123 -1.28 -0.21 -1.20
C LEU A 123 -2.04 -0.22 -2.54
N SER A 124 -1.48 -0.89 -3.56
CA SER A 124 -2.10 -0.98 -4.88
C SER A 124 -3.41 -1.76 -4.89
N GLU A 125 -3.49 -2.85 -4.12
CA GLU A 125 -4.68 -3.70 -4.01
C GLU A 125 -5.76 -3.07 -3.12
N ARG A 126 -5.37 -2.27 -2.13
CA ARG A 126 -6.28 -1.71 -1.12
C ARG A 126 -6.51 -0.21 -1.28
N ALA A 127 -6.19 0.35 -2.44
CA ALA A 127 -6.45 1.75 -2.74
C ALA A 127 -7.96 2.05 -2.77
N GLY A 128 -8.33 3.27 -2.37
CA GLY A 128 -9.71 3.74 -2.48
C GLY A 128 -10.13 3.93 -3.93
N THR A 129 -9.20 4.45 -4.74
CA THR A 129 -9.40 4.73 -6.16
C THR A 129 -8.35 3.99 -6.99
N ILE A 130 -8.81 3.10 -7.86
CA ILE A 130 -7.97 2.36 -8.82
C ILE A 130 -8.49 2.67 -10.21
N VAL A 131 -7.67 3.34 -11.02
CA VAL A 131 -8.01 3.73 -12.39
C VAL A 131 -7.29 2.83 -13.38
N ALA A 132 -8.05 2.30 -14.34
CA ALA A 132 -7.54 1.52 -15.46
C ALA A 132 -7.28 2.45 -16.65
N ASN A 133 -6.06 2.45 -17.16
CA ASN A 133 -5.71 3.17 -18.39
C ASN A 133 -5.11 2.20 -19.41
N THR A 134 -5.70 2.16 -20.60
CA THR A 134 -5.25 1.31 -21.72
C THR A 134 -4.11 1.93 -22.51
N GLU A 135 -3.96 3.25 -22.43
CA GLU A 135 -2.91 4.00 -23.09
C GLU A 135 -1.62 3.99 -22.26
N ALA A 136 -0.50 3.72 -22.93
CA ALA A 136 0.80 3.77 -22.28
C ALA A 136 1.17 5.20 -21.85
N LEU A 137 1.87 5.31 -20.72
CA LEU A 137 2.46 6.57 -20.28
C LEU A 137 3.53 7.06 -21.27
N THR A 138 3.47 8.34 -21.57
CA THR A 138 4.39 9.07 -22.46
C THR A 138 4.77 10.39 -21.80
N LYS A 139 5.76 11.08 -22.38
CA LYS A 139 6.19 12.40 -21.90
C LYS A 139 5.10 13.48 -21.98
N SER A 140 4.09 13.30 -22.84
CA SER A 140 3.05 14.30 -23.10
C SER A 140 1.76 14.06 -22.31
N ASN A 141 1.53 12.85 -21.78
CA ASN A 141 0.32 12.55 -21.02
C ASN A 141 0.56 12.38 -19.52
N ILE A 142 1.82 12.19 -19.09
CA ILE A 142 2.13 11.88 -17.68
C ILE A 142 1.68 12.96 -16.71
N CYS A 143 1.83 14.24 -17.09
CA CYS A 143 1.44 15.36 -16.24
C CYS A 143 -0.08 15.43 -16.09
N ASP A 144 -0.82 15.32 -17.20
CA ASP A 144 -2.29 15.28 -17.18
C ASP A 144 -2.82 14.11 -16.35
N ARG A 145 -2.25 12.91 -16.51
CA ARG A 145 -2.64 11.71 -15.75
C ARG A 145 -2.41 11.87 -14.25
N ILE A 146 -1.29 12.49 -13.85
CA ILE A 146 -1.04 12.78 -12.43
C ILE A 146 -2.04 13.82 -11.92
N SER A 147 -2.37 14.84 -12.72
CA SER A 147 -3.35 15.86 -12.39
C SER A 147 -4.78 15.32 -12.30
N GLU A 148 -5.17 14.32 -13.10
CA GLU A 148 -6.43 13.58 -12.92
C GLU A 148 -6.47 12.88 -11.54
N GLY A 149 -5.33 12.33 -11.11
CA GLY A 149 -5.18 11.75 -9.78
C GLY A 149 -5.31 12.79 -8.65
N THR A 150 -4.70 13.97 -8.79
CA THR A 150 -4.83 15.04 -7.79
C THR A 150 -6.23 15.64 -7.76
N LEU A 151 -6.87 15.79 -8.92
CA LEU A 151 -8.28 16.18 -9.02
C LEU A 151 -9.19 15.21 -8.27
N SER A 152 -9.02 13.89 -8.47
CA SER A 152 -9.79 12.89 -7.74
C SER A 152 -9.60 13.00 -6.22
N LEU A 153 -8.40 13.32 -5.74
CA LEU A 153 -8.13 13.52 -4.32
C LEU A 153 -8.78 14.81 -3.79
N ASP A 154 -8.76 15.89 -4.57
CA ASP A 154 -9.35 17.18 -4.23
C ASP A 154 -10.88 17.13 -4.21
N GLU A 155 -11.51 16.44 -5.17
CA GLU A 155 -12.97 16.20 -5.20
C GLU A 155 -13.46 15.39 -3.99
N ASN A 156 -12.58 14.57 -3.40
CA ASN A 156 -12.84 13.82 -2.17
C ASN A 156 -12.43 14.59 -0.89
N GLU A 157 -12.12 15.89 -0.99
CA GLU A 157 -11.72 16.77 0.11
C GLU A 157 -10.52 16.25 0.93
N ILE A 158 -9.65 15.45 0.31
CA ILE A 158 -8.46 14.91 0.98
C ILE A 158 -7.45 16.05 1.17
N PRO A 159 -6.82 16.22 2.34
CA PRO A 159 -5.82 17.27 2.54
C PRO A 159 -4.67 17.19 1.51
N GLN A 160 -4.26 18.34 1.00
CA GLN A 160 -3.10 18.45 0.10
C GLN A 160 -1.78 18.19 0.82
N GLU A 161 -1.70 18.57 2.10
CA GLU A 161 -0.53 18.32 2.92
C GLU A 161 -0.29 16.82 3.16
N GLY A 162 0.97 16.40 3.00
CA GLY A 162 1.37 15.01 3.24
C GLY A 162 1.04 14.05 2.10
N ARG A 163 0.66 14.55 0.92
CA ARG A 163 0.57 13.76 -0.31
C ARG A 163 1.96 13.41 -0.84
N THR A 164 2.18 12.13 -1.12
CA THR A 164 3.41 11.59 -1.71
C THR A 164 3.08 10.92 -3.04
N LEU A 165 3.77 11.34 -4.09
CA LEU A 165 3.73 10.70 -5.40
C LEU A 165 4.83 9.63 -5.46
N PHE A 166 4.44 8.36 -5.55
CA PHE A 166 5.35 7.26 -5.80
C PHE A 166 5.35 6.90 -7.28
N VAL A 167 6.54 6.90 -7.88
CA VAL A 167 6.73 6.63 -9.31
C VAL A 167 7.84 5.62 -9.53
N PRO A 168 7.67 4.63 -10.43
CA PRO A 168 8.75 3.74 -10.79
C PRO A 168 9.81 4.48 -11.63
N ALA A 169 11.06 4.03 -11.56
CA ALA A 169 12.18 4.70 -12.24
C ALA A 169 11.97 5.01 -13.75
N PRO A 170 11.34 4.15 -14.57
CA PRO A 170 11.04 4.47 -15.97
C PRO A 170 10.03 5.60 -16.14
N VAL A 171 8.99 5.64 -15.29
CA VAL A 171 7.96 6.70 -15.30
C VAL A 171 8.56 8.02 -14.81
N TYR A 172 9.45 7.96 -13.82
CA TYR A 172 10.19 9.15 -13.39
C TYR A 172 11.06 9.75 -14.50
N LYS A 173 11.65 8.91 -15.36
CA LYS A 173 12.37 9.39 -16.55
C LYS A 173 11.43 10.15 -17.49
N LEU A 174 10.21 9.66 -17.71
CA LEU A 174 9.21 10.35 -18.53
C LEU A 174 8.79 11.68 -17.90
N LEU A 175 8.58 11.71 -16.58
CA LEU A 175 8.19 12.92 -15.84
C LEU A 175 9.28 14.00 -15.96
N LYS A 176 10.56 13.62 -15.83
CA LYS A 176 11.68 14.56 -15.98
C LYS A 176 11.82 15.16 -17.38
N HIS A 177 11.36 14.44 -18.40
CA HIS A 177 11.45 14.87 -19.79
C HIS A 177 10.12 15.42 -20.31
N SER A 178 9.11 15.61 -19.46
CA SER A 178 7.89 16.31 -19.86
C SER A 178 8.17 17.81 -19.96
N ASP A 179 7.55 18.44 -20.94
CA ASP A 179 7.74 19.86 -21.21
C ASP A 179 7.18 20.73 -20.06
N GLU A 180 6.15 20.24 -19.34
CA GLU A 180 5.65 20.91 -18.13
C GLU A 180 6.64 20.87 -16.97
N PHE A 181 7.31 19.75 -16.72
CA PHE A 181 8.26 19.62 -15.61
C PHE A 181 9.51 20.48 -15.81
N MET A 182 10.03 20.51 -17.04
CA MET A 182 11.18 21.36 -17.41
C MET A 182 10.89 22.86 -17.26
N ARG A 183 9.63 23.29 -17.42
CA ARG A 183 9.20 24.68 -17.19
C ARG A 183 9.17 25.02 -15.69
N VAL A 184 8.77 24.06 -14.84
CA VAL A 184 8.63 24.23 -13.38
C VAL A 184 9.98 24.11 -12.64
N GLU A 185 10.95 23.33 -13.13
CA GLU A 185 12.29 23.20 -12.53
C GLU A 185 13.02 24.55 -12.35
N SER A 186 12.69 25.58 -13.15
CA SER A 186 13.24 26.94 -12.99
C SER A 186 12.80 27.68 -11.72
N LEU A 187 11.80 27.16 -10.98
CA LEU A 187 11.21 27.80 -9.79
C LEU A 187 11.45 27.05 -8.46
N GLY A 188 12.00 25.83 -8.47
CA GLY A 188 11.97 24.94 -7.30
C GLY A 188 13.32 24.32 -6.93
N GLU A 189 14.22 25.10 -6.33
CA GLU A 189 15.44 24.54 -5.74
C GLU A 189 15.15 23.93 -4.36
N LYS A 190 15.64 22.69 -4.16
CA LYS A 190 15.72 21.86 -2.92
C LYS A 190 14.61 20.83 -2.70
N ALA A 191 15.02 19.56 -2.81
CA ALA A 191 14.79 18.55 -1.76
C ALA A 191 15.70 17.32 -1.98
N LEU A 192 17.02 17.48 -1.86
CA LEU A 192 17.97 16.35 -1.94
C LEU A 192 18.19 15.70 -0.56
N ALA A 193 17.11 15.33 0.13
CA ALA A 193 17.18 14.60 1.40
C ALA A 193 16.30 13.34 1.37
N LYS A 194 16.87 12.19 1.73
CA LYS A 194 16.19 10.88 1.91
C LYS A 194 15.56 10.24 0.65
N GLY A 195 16.15 10.43 -0.53
CA GLY A 195 15.68 9.81 -1.78
C GLY A 195 14.40 10.44 -2.36
N GLN A 196 13.99 11.58 -1.82
CA GLN A 196 13.02 12.47 -2.46
C GLN A 196 13.72 13.14 -3.64
N VAL A 197 13.05 13.19 -4.79
CA VAL A 197 13.66 13.72 -6.01
C VAL A 197 13.16 15.13 -6.36
N GLY A 198 12.19 15.64 -5.60
CA GLY A 198 11.64 16.99 -5.73
C GLY A 198 10.20 17.07 -5.22
N LEU A 199 9.61 18.25 -5.38
CA LEU A 199 8.17 18.49 -5.22
C LEU A 199 7.54 18.60 -6.62
N TYR A 200 6.40 17.96 -6.83
CA TYR A 200 5.56 18.13 -8.02
C TYR A 200 4.14 18.36 -7.56
N ASP A 201 3.53 19.47 -7.95
CA ASP A 201 2.17 19.86 -7.54
C ASP A 201 1.97 19.80 -6.00
N ASN A 202 2.91 20.40 -5.25
CA ASN A 202 3.00 20.33 -3.77
C ASN A 202 3.10 18.91 -3.16
N MET A 203 3.25 17.87 -3.97
CA MET A 203 3.47 16.49 -3.52
C MET A 203 4.94 16.14 -3.52
N THR A 204 5.37 15.35 -2.53
CA THR A 204 6.73 14.80 -2.51
C THR A 204 6.87 13.68 -3.53
N VAL A 205 7.80 13.79 -4.48
CA VAL A 205 8.05 12.74 -5.47
C VAL A 205 9.11 11.76 -4.96
N VAL A 206 8.73 10.48 -4.90
CA VAL A 206 9.59 9.37 -4.47
C VAL A 206 9.75 8.39 -5.62
N LYS A 207 10.99 8.24 -6.07
CA LYS A 207 11.34 7.26 -7.10
C LYS A 207 11.51 5.88 -6.48
N VAL A 208 10.82 4.89 -7.03
CA VAL A 208 10.90 3.49 -6.59
C VAL A 208 11.60 2.64 -7.65
N PRO A 209 12.57 1.79 -7.26
CA PRO A 209 13.16 0.83 -8.18
C PRO A 209 12.11 -0.18 -8.67
N ALA A 210 12.17 -0.58 -9.95
CA ALA A 210 11.24 -1.54 -10.53
C ALA A 210 11.18 -2.89 -9.77
N SER A 211 12.26 -3.28 -9.09
CA SER A 211 12.30 -4.50 -8.28
C SER A 211 11.45 -4.45 -7.01
N ARG A 212 11.07 -3.26 -6.54
CA ARG A 212 10.16 -3.06 -5.39
C ARG A 212 8.76 -2.60 -5.81
N TRP A 213 8.53 -2.39 -7.10
CA TRP A 213 7.29 -1.83 -7.63
C TRP A 213 6.32 -2.94 -8.05
N PRO A 214 5.02 -2.81 -7.74
CA PRO A 214 4.03 -3.78 -8.19
C PRO A 214 3.91 -3.80 -9.71
N ALA A 215 3.61 -4.98 -10.25
CA ALA A 215 3.45 -5.15 -11.68
C ALA A 215 2.25 -4.34 -12.21
N ASN A 216 2.40 -3.79 -13.41
CA ASN A 216 1.36 -3.06 -14.14
C ASN A 216 0.83 -1.79 -13.45
N VAL A 217 1.48 -1.29 -12.40
CA VAL A 217 1.13 0.02 -11.83
C VAL A 217 1.97 1.12 -12.49
N ASN A 218 1.30 2.17 -12.94
CA ASN A 218 1.92 3.35 -13.53
C ASN A 218 2.51 4.27 -12.46
N PHE A 219 1.68 4.74 -11.53
CA PHE A 219 2.09 5.55 -10.37
C PHE A 219 1.06 5.43 -9.25
N MET A 220 1.41 5.92 -8.06
CA MET A 220 0.49 6.00 -6.92
C MET A 220 0.61 7.36 -6.24
N ILE A 221 -0.51 7.91 -5.80
CA ILE A 221 -0.55 9.07 -4.92
C ILE A 221 -1.10 8.61 -3.58
N VAL A 222 -0.35 8.85 -2.51
CA VAL A 222 -0.69 8.39 -1.16
C VAL A 222 -0.63 9.56 -0.20
N GLN A 223 -1.73 9.82 0.50
CA GLN A 223 -1.73 10.72 1.64
C GLN A 223 -1.31 9.98 2.92
N LYS A 224 -0.43 10.61 3.70
CA LYS A 224 0.26 10.01 4.85
C LYS A 224 -0.67 9.35 5.88
N GLN A 225 -1.82 9.94 6.18
CA GLN A 225 -2.77 9.49 7.19
C GLN A 225 -3.77 8.41 6.68
N CYS A 226 -3.68 7.99 5.42
CA CYS A 226 -4.60 7.02 4.82
C CYS A 226 -4.18 5.56 4.99
N ALA A 227 -2.89 5.32 5.24
CA ALA A 227 -2.36 3.98 5.44
C ALA A 227 -1.33 3.93 6.56
N ALA A 228 -1.18 2.77 7.18
CA ALA A 228 -0.17 2.48 8.19
C ALA A 228 0.61 1.22 7.83
N PHE A 229 1.91 1.26 8.11
CA PHE A 229 2.83 0.12 7.93
C PHE A 229 3.47 -0.27 9.27
N PRO A 230 2.67 -0.82 10.20
CA PRO A 230 3.17 -1.22 11.52
C PRO A 230 4.16 -2.38 11.43
N VAL A 231 5.21 -2.29 12.23
CA VAL A 231 6.15 -3.38 12.50
C VAL A 231 6.12 -3.64 14.00
N THR A 232 5.60 -4.79 14.41
CA THR A 232 5.43 -5.12 15.84
C THR A 232 6.67 -5.79 16.42
N LEU A 233 7.29 -6.67 15.63
CA LEU A 233 8.51 -7.36 16.02
C LEU A 233 9.55 -7.10 14.94
N SER A 234 10.71 -6.61 15.35
CA SER A 234 11.91 -6.56 14.51
C SER A 234 13.09 -6.93 15.38
N GLU A 235 13.23 -8.24 15.62
CA GLU A 235 14.35 -8.78 16.39
C GLU A 235 15.45 -9.24 15.47
N THR A 236 16.69 -8.93 15.87
CA THR A 236 17.89 -9.52 15.28
C THR A 236 18.78 -10.03 16.40
N LYS A 237 19.19 -11.29 16.30
CA LYS A 237 20.04 -11.95 17.28
C LYS A 237 21.37 -12.31 16.64
N LEU A 238 22.43 -12.10 17.41
CA LEU A 238 23.79 -12.52 17.08
C LEU A 238 24.25 -13.47 18.19
N HIS A 239 24.40 -14.75 17.86
CA HIS A 239 25.00 -15.74 18.74
C HIS A 239 26.45 -15.95 18.33
N ARG A 240 27.36 -15.93 19.30
CA ARG A 240 28.79 -16.25 19.11
C ARG A 240 29.03 -17.66 19.64
N ASP A 241 29.59 -18.53 18.81
CA ASP A 241 29.91 -19.93 19.10
C ASP A 241 28.73 -20.69 19.77
N PRO A 242 27.53 -20.74 19.17
CA PRO A 242 26.39 -21.46 19.74
C PRO A 242 26.61 -22.99 19.67
N PRO A 243 25.93 -23.78 20.53
CA PRO A 243 26.05 -25.23 20.49
C PRO A 243 25.78 -25.79 19.08
N GLY A 244 26.72 -26.58 18.56
CA GLY A 244 26.63 -27.21 17.23
C GLY A 244 27.17 -26.39 16.06
N ILE A 245 27.63 -25.14 16.24
CA ILE A 245 28.25 -24.33 15.19
C ILE A 245 29.56 -23.72 15.71
N SER A 246 30.67 -23.97 15.00
CA SER A 246 31.95 -23.30 15.25
C SER A 246 31.98 -21.97 14.50
N GLY A 247 31.52 -20.88 15.13
CA GLY A 247 31.38 -19.57 14.48
C GLY A 247 30.19 -18.73 14.97
N ASN A 248 29.74 -17.76 14.17
CA ASN A 248 28.62 -16.89 14.54
C ASN A 248 27.32 -17.34 13.87
N LEU A 249 26.21 -17.31 14.60
CA LEU A 249 24.85 -17.51 14.09
C LEU A 249 24.10 -16.17 14.13
N LEU A 250 23.54 -15.79 13.00
CA LEU A 250 22.82 -14.54 12.75
C LEU A 250 21.37 -14.88 12.46
N GLU A 251 20.46 -14.40 13.30
CA GLU A 251 19.04 -14.64 13.13
C GLU A 251 18.28 -13.32 13.12
N GLY A 252 17.17 -13.27 12.39
CA GLY A 252 16.25 -12.16 12.48
C GLY A 252 14.83 -12.58 12.18
N ARG A 253 13.86 -11.93 12.83
CA ARG A 253 12.43 -12.13 12.62
C ARG A 253 11.74 -10.79 12.58
N GLN A 254 10.89 -10.60 11.57
CA GLN A 254 10.11 -9.40 11.37
C GLN A 254 8.64 -9.75 11.19
N ILE A 255 7.78 -9.11 11.99
CA ILE A 255 6.32 -9.21 11.89
C ILE A 255 5.77 -7.84 11.50
N TYR A 256 5.16 -7.76 10.32
CA TYR A 256 4.67 -6.53 9.73
C TYR A 256 3.44 -6.77 8.84
N ASP A 257 2.72 -5.70 8.53
CA ASP A 257 1.66 -5.71 7.51
C ASP A 257 1.37 -4.26 7.07
N LEU A 258 0.60 -4.10 5.99
CA LEU A 258 0.15 -2.79 5.52
C LEU A 258 -1.37 -2.71 5.53
N PHE A 259 -1.87 -1.63 6.16
CA PHE A 259 -3.31 -1.36 6.27
C PHE A 259 -3.64 -0.01 5.64
N VAL A 260 -4.78 0.05 4.94
CA VAL A 260 -5.41 1.28 4.45
C VAL A 260 -6.68 1.48 5.27
N PHE A 261 -6.90 2.67 5.81
CA PHE A 261 -8.08 2.96 6.64
C PHE A 261 -9.31 3.18 5.77
N ALA A 262 -10.43 2.52 6.11
CA ALA A 262 -11.65 2.57 5.29
C ALA A 262 -12.17 4.01 5.10
N SER A 263 -12.19 4.80 6.17
CA SER A 263 -12.67 6.20 6.16
C SER A 263 -11.78 7.14 5.35
N ARG A 264 -10.52 6.76 5.09
CA ARG A 264 -9.52 7.57 4.40
C ARG A 264 -8.99 6.88 3.14
N ALA A 265 -9.65 5.81 2.68
CA ALA A 265 -9.16 5.00 1.57
C ALA A 265 -9.03 5.81 0.27
N ALA A 266 -9.91 6.78 0.05
CA ALA A 266 -9.90 7.69 -1.11
C ALA A 266 -8.60 8.51 -1.20
N GLY A 267 -7.84 8.66 -0.11
CA GLY A 267 -6.52 9.30 -0.13
C GLY A 267 -5.38 8.43 -0.70
N VAL A 268 -5.71 7.24 -1.22
CA VAL A 268 -4.80 6.38 -2.00
C VAL A 268 -5.36 6.25 -3.41
N TYR A 269 -4.67 6.88 -4.36
CA TYR A 269 -4.95 6.81 -5.79
C TYR A 269 -3.90 5.96 -6.49
N VAL A 270 -4.34 5.04 -7.34
CA VAL A 270 -3.46 4.14 -8.08
C VAL A 270 -3.90 4.07 -9.53
N GLU A 271 -2.96 4.33 -10.43
CA GLU A 271 -3.18 4.14 -11.86
C GLU A 271 -2.54 2.83 -12.32
N VAL A 272 -3.30 2.03 -13.05
CA VAL A 272 -2.90 0.72 -13.56
C VAL A 272 -2.87 0.75 -15.09
N ASP A 273 -1.76 0.28 -15.66
CA ASP A 273 -1.63 -0.02 -17.09
C ASP A 273 -2.43 -1.28 -17.42
N THR A 274 -3.54 -1.09 -18.12
CA THR A 274 -4.40 -2.14 -18.66
C THR A 274 -4.32 -2.22 -20.18
N GLY A 275 -3.22 -1.75 -20.77
CA GLY A 275 -2.91 -1.97 -22.18
C GLY A 275 -2.87 -3.46 -22.54
N SER A 276 -2.85 -3.76 -23.84
CA SER A 276 -2.88 -5.16 -24.31
C SER A 276 -1.73 -5.98 -23.70
N GLY A 277 -2.08 -7.06 -22.99
CA GLY A 277 -1.12 -7.94 -22.31
C GLY A 277 -0.59 -7.44 -20.95
N LYS A 278 -1.22 -6.43 -20.34
CA LYS A 278 -0.84 -5.84 -19.05
C LYS A 278 -1.81 -6.25 -17.93
N GLY A 279 -1.95 -5.41 -16.90
CA GLY A 279 -2.78 -5.69 -15.74
C GLY A 279 -4.26 -5.69 -16.08
N THR A 280 -5.07 -6.25 -15.19
CA THR A 280 -6.53 -6.15 -15.28
C THR A 280 -7.05 -5.49 -14.01
N VAL A 281 -7.92 -4.50 -14.17
CA VAL A 281 -8.73 -3.95 -13.08
C VAL A 281 -10.13 -4.53 -13.26
N CYS A 282 -10.70 -5.08 -12.19
CA CYS A 282 -12.06 -5.64 -12.24
C CYS A 282 -13.07 -4.51 -12.46
N ALA A 283 -14.06 -4.73 -13.32
CA ALA A 283 -15.17 -3.80 -13.48
C ALA A 283 -16.02 -3.75 -12.19
N ALA A 284 -16.58 -2.58 -11.87
CA ALA A 284 -17.46 -2.43 -10.72
C ALA A 284 -18.70 -3.34 -10.87
N PRO A 285 -19.15 -4.01 -9.80
CA PRO A 285 -20.32 -4.86 -9.87
C PRO A 285 -21.58 -4.02 -10.14
N LYS A 286 -22.47 -4.54 -10.98
CA LYS A 286 -23.84 -4.04 -11.16
C LYS A 286 -24.74 -4.83 -10.20
N ILE A 287 -25.54 -4.12 -9.41
CA ILE A 287 -26.48 -4.70 -8.44
C ILE A 287 -27.88 -4.55 -9.01
N SER A 288 -28.61 -5.66 -9.18
CA SER A 288 -29.99 -5.63 -9.66
C SER A 288 -30.98 -5.28 -8.54
N SER A 289 -32.22 -4.97 -8.89
CA SER A 289 -33.30 -4.71 -7.93
C SER A 289 -33.62 -5.89 -7.01
N VAL A 290 -33.24 -7.11 -7.40
CA VAL A 290 -33.34 -8.33 -6.57
C VAL A 290 -32.02 -8.69 -5.88
N GLY A 291 -31.07 -7.76 -5.82
CA GLY A 291 -29.80 -7.89 -5.11
C GLY A 291 -28.71 -8.65 -5.87
N ALA A 292 -28.99 -9.18 -7.08
CA ALA A 292 -28.04 -10.01 -7.81
C ALA A 292 -26.85 -9.20 -8.36
N PHE A 293 -25.65 -9.76 -8.28
CA PHE A 293 -24.42 -9.13 -8.74
C PHE A 293 -23.99 -9.64 -10.11
N THR A 294 -23.71 -8.72 -11.02
CA THR A 294 -23.07 -9.01 -12.32
C THR A 294 -21.87 -8.09 -12.51
N CYS A 295 -20.92 -8.49 -13.35
CA CYS A 295 -19.70 -7.73 -13.63
C CYS A 295 -19.28 -8.03 -15.06
N ASP A 296 -18.74 -7.01 -15.75
CA ASP A 296 -18.26 -7.15 -17.12
C ASP A 296 -16.92 -7.91 -17.19
N THR A 297 -16.24 -8.10 -16.05
CA THR A 297 -15.04 -8.92 -15.92
C THR A 297 -15.40 -10.38 -15.59
N SER A 298 -14.88 -11.32 -16.37
CA SER A 298 -15.16 -12.76 -16.19
C SER A 298 -14.33 -13.40 -15.07
N GLY A 299 -14.98 -14.33 -14.34
CA GLY A 299 -14.34 -15.11 -13.26
C GLY A 299 -14.03 -14.30 -12.00
N VAL A 300 -14.79 -13.24 -11.73
CA VAL A 300 -14.67 -12.45 -10.51
C VAL A 300 -15.46 -13.08 -9.36
N SER A 301 -14.97 -12.84 -8.15
CA SER A 301 -15.70 -13.05 -6.91
C SER A 301 -16.16 -11.71 -6.35
N TYR A 302 -17.23 -11.71 -5.56
CA TYR A 302 -17.78 -10.50 -4.94
C TYR A 302 -17.65 -10.55 -3.43
N ARG A 303 -17.36 -9.38 -2.84
CA ARG A 303 -17.55 -9.13 -1.42
C ARG A 303 -18.50 -7.98 -1.23
N TYR A 304 -19.42 -8.13 -0.29
CA TYR A 304 -20.46 -7.14 -0.02
C TYR A 304 -20.77 -6.97 1.46
N THR A 305 -21.37 -5.84 1.79
CA THR A 305 -21.86 -5.45 3.12
C THR A 305 -23.29 -4.93 2.99
N THR A 306 -24.07 -5.05 4.08
CA THR A 306 -25.46 -4.56 4.17
C THR A 306 -25.66 -3.50 5.25
N ASP A 307 -24.59 -3.14 5.95
CA ASP A 307 -24.52 -2.18 7.04
C ASP A 307 -23.95 -0.83 6.59
N GLY A 308 -23.82 -0.60 5.28
CA GLY A 308 -23.25 0.62 4.72
C GLY A 308 -21.73 0.76 4.84
N SER A 309 -21.04 -0.17 5.52
CA SER A 309 -19.57 -0.17 5.65
C SER A 309 -18.89 -0.53 4.32
N ASP A 310 -17.64 -0.11 4.11
CA ASP A 310 -16.91 -0.46 2.88
C ASP A 310 -16.49 -1.95 2.91
N PRO A 311 -16.96 -2.78 1.96
CA PRO A 311 -16.70 -4.22 1.94
C PRO A 311 -15.22 -4.61 1.75
N ARG A 312 -14.36 -3.67 1.31
CA ARG A 312 -12.91 -3.91 1.15
C ARG A 312 -12.18 -3.99 2.49
N TYR A 313 -12.72 -3.33 3.51
CA TYR A 313 -12.05 -3.13 4.80
C TYR A 313 -12.87 -3.62 6.00
N SER A 314 -14.17 -3.84 5.81
CA SER A 314 -15.08 -4.22 6.89
C SER A 314 -14.94 -5.68 7.30
N ALA A 315 -15.03 -5.92 8.61
CA ALA A 315 -15.11 -7.27 9.18
C ALA A 315 -16.47 -7.94 8.94
N SER A 316 -17.53 -7.18 8.68
CA SER A 316 -18.87 -7.69 8.37
C SER A 316 -19.03 -8.12 6.90
N ALA A 317 -17.99 -7.92 6.07
CA ALA A 317 -18.04 -8.22 4.64
C ALA A 317 -18.22 -9.72 4.38
N ARG A 318 -19.20 -10.04 3.52
CA ARG A 318 -19.57 -11.40 3.13
C ARG A 318 -19.09 -11.68 1.72
N VAL A 319 -18.65 -12.91 1.45
CA VAL A 319 -18.31 -13.36 0.09
C VAL A 319 -19.54 -14.00 -0.54
N GLY A 320 -19.84 -13.65 -1.79
CA GLY A 320 -20.85 -14.35 -2.60
C GLY A 320 -21.69 -13.44 -3.50
N THR A 321 -22.51 -14.07 -4.33
CA THR A 321 -23.56 -13.42 -5.13
C THR A 321 -24.85 -13.43 -4.32
N SER A 322 -25.26 -12.29 -3.80
CA SER A 322 -26.52 -12.23 -3.04
C SER A 322 -27.69 -12.28 -4.02
N SER A 323 -28.37 -13.41 -4.16
CA SER A 323 -29.73 -13.45 -4.73
C SER A 323 -30.81 -13.41 -3.64
N SER A 324 -30.43 -13.20 -2.37
CA SER A 324 -31.27 -13.44 -1.19
C SER A 324 -31.51 -12.22 -0.30
N ILE A 325 -30.92 -11.06 -0.62
CA ILE A 325 -31.23 -9.81 0.05
C ILE A 325 -32.37 -9.16 -0.73
N THR A 326 -33.58 -9.21 -0.18
CA THR A 326 -34.80 -8.66 -0.77
C THR A 326 -35.51 -7.66 0.13
N ALA A 327 -34.97 -7.40 1.32
CA ALA A 327 -35.58 -6.51 2.30
C ALA A 327 -35.49 -5.04 1.81
N PRO A 328 -36.65 -4.37 1.58
CA PRO A 328 -36.68 -2.96 1.17
C PRO A 328 -35.93 -2.06 2.15
N GLY A 329 -35.24 -1.05 1.65
CA GLY A 329 -34.43 -0.13 2.44
C GLY A 329 -33.04 -0.64 2.84
N THR A 330 -32.68 -1.88 2.50
CA THR A 330 -31.32 -2.40 2.76
C THR A 330 -30.33 -1.81 1.77
N MET A 331 -29.30 -1.11 2.27
CA MET A 331 -28.19 -0.60 1.45
C MET A 331 -27.12 -1.68 1.29
N ILE A 332 -26.92 -2.14 0.05
CA ILE A 332 -25.87 -3.08 -0.32
C ILE A 332 -24.69 -2.30 -0.88
N ARG A 333 -23.48 -2.57 -0.37
CA ARG A 333 -22.23 -2.12 -0.98
C ARG A 333 -21.42 -3.33 -1.41
N ALA A 334 -20.95 -3.37 -2.65
CA ALA A 334 -20.22 -4.51 -3.20
C ALA A 334 -19.02 -4.11 -4.05
N TYR A 335 -17.98 -4.94 -4.06
CA TYR A 335 -16.88 -4.85 -5.02
C TYR A 335 -16.51 -6.23 -5.58
N ALA A 336 -15.96 -6.23 -6.79
CA ALA A 336 -15.47 -7.41 -7.48
C ALA A 336 -13.95 -7.55 -7.29
N PHE A 337 -13.48 -8.78 -7.12
CA PHE A 337 -12.07 -9.11 -7.02
C PHE A 337 -11.75 -10.42 -7.72
N LYS A 338 -10.52 -10.54 -8.20
CA LYS A 338 -10.00 -11.74 -8.86
C LYS A 338 -8.51 -11.86 -8.56
N GLU A 339 -8.03 -13.08 -8.34
CA GLU A 339 -6.62 -13.32 -8.12
C GLU A 339 -5.80 -12.88 -9.34
N GLY A 340 -4.71 -12.14 -9.12
CA GLY A 340 -3.87 -11.59 -10.18
C GLY A 340 -4.43 -10.33 -10.87
N ALA A 341 -5.59 -9.82 -10.44
CA ALA A 341 -6.18 -8.57 -10.93
C ALA A 341 -6.34 -7.56 -9.78
N PHE A 342 -6.38 -6.27 -10.13
CA PHE A 342 -6.72 -5.21 -9.19
C PHE A 342 -8.24 -5.22 -8.94
N PRO A 343 -8.69 -4.99 -7.69
CA PRO A 343 -10.11 -4.99 -7.36
C PRO A 343 -10.83 -3.81 -8.00
N SER A 344 -12.15 -3.94 -8.13
CA SER A 344 -12.99 -2.88 -8.66
C SER A 344 -13.23 -1.76 -7.62
N GLY A 345 -13.78 -0.64 -8.10
CA GLY A 345 -14.50 0.30 -7.23
C GLY A 345 -15.69 -0.36 -6.52
N VAL A 346 -16.19 0.32 -5.49
CA VAL A 346 -17.36 -0.12 -4.71
C VAL A 346 -18.64 0.45 -5.30
N THR A 347 -19.60 -0.40 -5.61
CA THR A 347 -20.96 0.01 -6.02
C THR A 347 -21.89 -0.03 -4.82
N SER A 348 -22.74 0.98 -4.68
CA SER A 348 -23.79 1.05 -3.65
C SER A 348 -25.17 0.98 -4.30
N TYR A 349 -26.08 0.20 -3.74
CA TYR A 349 -27.47 0.12 -4.18
C TYR A 349 -28.40 -0.09 -2.99
N THR A 350 -29.49 0.68 -2.92
CA THR A 350 -30.54 0.48 -1.92
C THR A 350 -31.71 -0.25 -2.54
N ILE A 351 -32.12 -1.36 -1.94
CA ILE A 351 -33.29 -2.12 -2.40
C ILE A 351 -34.55 -1.26 -2.23
N ALA A 352 -35.29 -1.13 -3.32
CA ALA A 352 -36.54 -0.36 -3.38
C ALA A 352 -37.67 -1.01 -2.58
#